data_AF-K2CUC1-F1
#
_entry.id   AF-K2CUC1-F1
#
_cell.length_a   1.000
_cell.length_b   1.000
_cell.length_c   1.000
_cell.angle_alpha   90.00
_cell.angle_beta   90.00
_cell.angle_gamma   90.00
#
_symmetry.space_group_name_H-M   'P 1'
#
loop_
_entity.id
_entity.type
_entity.pdbx_description
1 polymer ?
#
loop_
_entity_poly.entity_id
_entity_poly.type
_entity_poly.pdbx_seq_one_letter_code
_entity_poly.pdbx_strand_id
1 'polypeptide(L)'
;MMHYMQILSYPNGVDWDTFTSLDEATAVWFESFVSNNENYRSGLADEHLSTALNTSWFTGGSKEMQRAGYGASWYVQYLVKNYGADFIRMAYSGTHMTGQASWSLGMMESFGEPNEREYPKFLAELFLHPENVSSGLTEAGGYYGDIFKNYLFIKKLNDVQVTYFAYEEGIPKDEQTSISIQSGSISGERPPDPYTIEPVPTLSLTRTLNPWNGYAFSIKMDSSLHPYDEGQLDVMLYGGNPGSGMMIFAVPLEGRLNDAVAIKGPDAVVTGEEITPTVVSSVSTINNTGKYKEVFFILYNAGDSESNMTVQVEFKPIQSTLLRGTLNPTNKMFSDNPCSALSNCSPYTNPPSCVSNGGGGGGGDCEPNCLAEPLPCPVVPEFCYWCSQTNGAAQYAGAYVDGGPSLAFVLNKSGEIEPFESPFNYQLVTPDIQYGSDGSFTMTWTENDINQQPYITITIQGKVDQSGGTGTWRFDYMGVGTMFSGDWKMESSTY
;
A
#
# COMPACT_ATOMS: atom_id res chain seq x y z
N MET A 1 -8.26 -7.57 46.32
CA MET A 1 -9.26 -6.50 46.61
C MET A 1 -10.24 -6.35 45.46
N MET A 2 -9.77 -6.29 44.20
CA MET A 2 -10.66 -6.18 43.02
C MET A 2 -11.60 -7.37 42.81
N HIS A 3 -11.11 -8.61 42.86
CA HIS A 3 -11.97 -9.80 42.77
C HIS A 3 -13.14 -9.79 43.77
N TYR A 4 -12.91 -9.27 44.97
CA TYR A 4 -13.98 -9.15 45.95
C TYR A 4 -15.05 -8.11 45.56
N MET A 5 -14.67 -7.00 44.94
CA MET A 5 -15.60 -5.97 44.46
C MET A 5 -16.34 -6.40 43.18
N GLN A 6 -15.68 -7.16 42.31
CA GLN A 6 -16.27 -7.78 41.11
C GLN A 6 -17.36 -8.78 41.50
N ILE A 7 -17.06 -9.67 42.46
CA ILE A 7 -17.99 -10.67 42.98
C ILE A 7 -19.28 -10.05 43.53
N LEU A 8 -19.18 -8.91 44.23
CA LEU A 8 -20.35 -8.22 44.80
C LEU A 8 -21.23 -7.53 43.75
N SER A 9 -20.75 -7.42 42.51
CA SER A 9 -21.44 -6.70 41.43
C SER A 9 -22.27 -7.62 40.54
N TYR A 10 -22.14 -8.94 40.67
CA TYR A 10 -22.81 -9.87 39.78
C TYR A 10 -24.33 -9.94 39.91
N PRO A 11 -25.03 -10.20 38.79
CA PRO A 11 -26.43 -10.58 38.83
C PRO A 11 -26.68 -11.81 39.71
N ASN A 12 -27.83 -11.82 40.40
CA ASN A 12 -28.24 -12.98 41.18
C ASN A 12 -28.41 -14.22 40.29
N GLY A 13 -27.78 -15.34 40.66
CA GLY A 13 -27.89 -16.60 39.93
C GLY A 13 -26.93 -16.75 38.75
N VAL A 14 -25.92 -15.88 38.66
CA VAL A 14 -24.85 -15.96 37.65
C VAL A 14 -24.05 -17.26 37.75
N ASP A 15 -23.52 -17.71 36.61
CA ASP A 15 -22.48 -18.74 36.57
C ASP A 15 -21.09 -18.09 36.70
N TRP A 16 -20.57 -18.09 37.93
CA TRP A 16 -19.32 -17.44 38.33
C TRP A 16 -18.12 -17.92 37.51
N ASP A 17 -18.08 -19.21 37.14
CA ASP A 17 -16.93 -19.78 36.45
C ASP A 17 -16.73 -19.18 35.05
N THR A 18 -17.83 -18.75 34.41
CA THR A 18 -17.80 -18.12 33.09
C THR A 18 -17.19 -16.72 33.10
N PHE A 19 -17.09 -16.07 34.26
CA PHE A 19 -16.52 -14.73 34.40
C PHE A 19 -15.01 -14.73 34.63
N THR A 20 -14.41 -15.89 34.85
CA THR A 20 -12.98 -16.04 35.18
C THR A 20 -12.06 -15.18 34.30
N SER A 21 -12.23 -15.21 32.97
CA SER A 21 -11.37 -14.40 32.08
C SER A 21 -11.58 -12.89 32.26
N LEU A 22 -12.83 -12.43 32.40
CA LEU A 22 -13.16 -11.02 32.61
C LEU A 22 -12.61 -10.51 33.96
N ASP A 23 -12.74 -11.31 35.02
CA ASP A 23 -12.23 -10.99 36.35
C ASP A 23 -10.74 -10.78 36.36
N GLU A 24 -10.00 -11.68 35.71
CA GLU A 24 -8.55 -11.64 35.66
C GLU A 24 -8.05 -10.51 34.74
N ALA A 25 -8.73 -10.27 33.62
CA ALA A 25 -8.42 -9.15 32.72
C ALA A 25 -8.58 -7.80 33.42
N THR A 26 -9.71 -7.59 34.09
CA THR A 26 -10.02 -6.31 34.73
C THR A 26 -9.26 -6.12 36.05
N ALA A 27 -8.93 -7.20 36.77
CA ALA A 27 -8.06 -7.12 37.95
C ALA A 27 -6.64 -6.69 37.57
N VAL A 28 -6.05 -7.29 36.54
CA VAL A 28 -4.71 -6.92 36.06
C VAL A 28 -4.69 -5.50 35.49
N TRP A 29 -5.70 -5.11 34.72
CA TRP A 29 -5.84 -3.73 34.26
C TRP A 29 -5.91 -2.74 35.44
N PHE A 30 -6.66 -3.04 36.49
CA PHE A 30 -6.82 -2.12 37.63
C PHE A 30 -5.51 -1.86 38.39
N GLU A 31 -4.51 -2.75 38.31
CA GLU A 31 -3.19 -2.53 38.89
C GLU A 31 -2.48 -1.33 38.26
N SER A 32 -2.64 -1.11 36.95
CA SER A 32 -2.10 0.07 36.25
C SER A 32 -2.78 1.36 36.74
N PHE A 33 -4.09 1.30 36.94
CA PHE A 33 -4.90 2.42 37.41
C PHE A 33 -4.52 2.83 38.85
N VAL A 34 -4.44 1.88 39.79
CA VAL A 34 -4.12 2.17 41.19
C VAL A 34 -2.68 2.65 41.37
N SER A 35 -1.75 2.15 40.55
CA SER A 35 -0.37 2.61 40.55
C SER A 35 -0.20 3.99 39.88
N ASN A 36 -1.25 4.52 39.25
CA ASN A 36 -1.25 5.78 38.48
C ASN A 36 -0.07 5.82 37.49
N ASN A 37 0.15 4.70 36.81
CA ASN A 37 1.24 4.52 35.87
C ASN A 37 0.67 4.04 34.52
N GLU A 38 0.55 4.98 33.58
CA GLU A 38 0.06 4.69 32.22
C GLU A 38 1.00 3.76 31.44
N ASN A 39 2.27 3.67 31.87
CA ASN A 39 3.30 2.79 31.33
C ASN A 39 3.45 1.51 32.17
N TYR A 40 2.48 1.22 33.05
CA TYR A 40 2.55 0.06 33.91
C TYR A 40 2.66 -1.22 33.07
N ARG A 41 3.68 -2.00 33.39
CA ARG A 41 3.88 -3.34 32.84
C ARG A 41 3.38 -4.35 33.85
N SER A 42 2.28 -5.02 33.53
CA SER A 42 1.91 -6.21 34.27
C SER A 42 2.73 -7.38 33.73
N GLY A 43 3.62 -7.92 34.56
CA GLY A 43 4.35 -9.15 34.22
C GLY A 43 3.42 -10.31 33.89
N LEU A 44 2.23 -10.36 34.51
CA LEU A 44 1.21 -11.37 34.23
C LEU A 44 0.55 -11.17 32.87
N ALA A 45 0.21 -9.93 32.51
CA ALA A 45 -0.36 -9.64 31.19
C ALA A 45 0.64 -9.96 30.07
N ASP A 46 1.90 -9.58 30.26
CA ASP A 46 2.98 -9.85 29.29
C ASP A 46 3.23 -11.36 29.12
N GLU A 47 3.35 -12.11 30.24
CA GLU A 47 3.59 -13.56 30.22
C GLU A 47 2.45 -14.32 29.52
N HIS A 48 1.22 -13.81 29.61
CA HIS A 48 0.05 -14.49 29.11
C HIS A 48 -0.58 -13.89 27.85
N LEU A 49 0.04 -12.89 27.22
CA LEU A 49 -0.45 -12.31 25.96
C LEU A 49 -0.61 -13.38 24.87
N SER A 50 0.41 -14.24 24.68
CA SER A 50 0.32 -15.35 23.72
C SER A 50 -0.79 -16.35 24.07
N THR A 51 -1.09 -16.54 25.37
CA THR A 51 -2.20 -17.39 25.79
C THR A 51 -3.55 -16.78 25.41
N ALA A 52 -3.72 -15.47 25.62
CA ALA A 52 -4.93 -14.75 25.23
C ALA A 52 -5.17 -14.76 23.70
N LEU A 53 -4.10 -14.81 22.90
CA LEU A 53 -4.23 -14.87 21.44
C LEU A 53 -4.57 -16.27 20.91
N ASN A 54 -4.23 -17.34 21.65
CA ASN A 54 -4.30 -18.72 21.15
C ASN A 54 -5.35 -19.60 21.85
N THR A 55 -5.75 -19.28 23.08
CA THR A 55 -6.70 -20.05 23.87
C THR A 55 -8.04 -19.33 23.97
N SER A 56 -9.15 -20.07 24.01
CA SER A 56 -10.48 -19.48 24.22
C SER A 56 -10.56 -18.70 25.53
N TRP A 57 -11.23 -17.55 25.50
CA TRP A 57 -11.44 -16.72 26.69
C TRP A 57 -12.59 -17.22 27.56
N PHE A 58 -13.54 -17.95 26.97
CA PHE A 58 -14.84 -18.24 27.60
C PHE A 58 -15.09 -19.73 27.81
N THR A 59 -14.27 -20.59 27.23
CA THR A 59 -14.43 -22.04 27.28
C THR A 59 -13.09 -22.71 27.61
N GLY A 60 -13.12 -23.84 28.32
CA GLY A 60 -11.93 -24.59 28.71
C GLY A 60 -11.81 -24.77 30.22
N GLY A 61 -10.62 -25.15 30.69
CA GLY A 61 -10.35 -25.23 32.12
C GLY A 61 -10.22 -23.85 32.76
N SER A 62 -10.65 -23.69 34.02
CA SER A 62 -10.58 -22.41 34.73
C SER A 62 -9.18 -21.77 34.73
N LYS A 63 -8.12 -22.59 34.79
CA LYS A 63 -6.72 -22.13 34.71
C LYS A 63 -6.35 -21.55 33.34
N GLU A 64 -6.90 -22.09 32.25
CA GLU A 64 -6.66 -21.61 30.90
C GLU A 64 -7.39 -20.29 30.66
N MET A 65 -8.66 -20.22 31.09
CA MET A 65 -9.45 -18.99 31.05
C MET A 65 -8.83 -17.88 31.90
N GLN A 66 -8.31 -18.21 33.08
CA GLN A 66 -7.60 -17.25 33.94
C GLN A 66 -6.36 -16.66 33.23
N ARG A 67 -5.56 -17.52 32.59
CA ARG A 67 -4.37 -17.08 31.84
C ARG A 67 -4.75 -16.24 30.62
N ALA A 68 -5.75 -16.66 29.86
CA ALA A 68 -6.28 -15.85 28.76
C ALA A 68 -6.76 -14.48 29.27
N GLY A 69 -7.45 -14.45 30.42
CA GLY A 69 -7.87 -13.22 31.09
C GLY A 69 -6.71 -12.28 31.41
N TYR A 70 -5.61 -12.79 31.99
CA TYR A 70 -4.42 -11.96 32.25
C TYR A 70 -3.92 -11.25 30.99
N GLY A 71 -3.80 -11.96 29.86
CA GLY A 71 -3.38 -11.34 28.59
C GLY A 71 -4.46 -10.43 27.98
N ALA A 72 -5.74 -10.77 28.13
CA ALA A 72 -6.89 -9.97 27.68
C ALA A 72 -7.00 -8.61 28.38
N SER A 73 -6.29 -8.39 29.49
CA SER A 73 -6.16 -7.07 30.12
C SER A 73 -5.60 -6.00 29.17
N TRP A 74 -4.82 -6.37 28.16
CA TRP A 74 -4.38 -5.44 27.11
C TRP A 74 -5.53 -4.95 26.24
N TYR A 75 -6.54 -5.79 26.00
CA TYR A 75 -7.74 -5.37 25.31
C TYR A 75 -8.60 -4.46 26.19
N VAL A 76 -8.72 -4.76 27.50
CA VAL A 76 -9.34 -3.83 28.47
C VAL A 76 -8.65 -2.47 28.43
N GLN A 77 -7.31 -2.44 28.47
CA GLN A 77 -6.53 -1.21 28.41
C GLN A 77 -6.82 -0.42 27.12
N TYR A 78 -6.85 -1.10 25.96
CA TYR A 78 -7.22 -0.49 24.68
C TYR A 78 -8.63 0.12 24.72
N LEU A 79 -9.62 -0.63 25.22
CA LEU A 79 -11.01 -0.16 25.31
C LEU A 79 -11.12 1.04 26.26
N VAL A 80 -10.50 1.00 27.44
CA VAL A 80 -10.52 2.13 28.38
C VAL A 80 -9.86 3.37 27.80
N LYS A 81 -8.74 3.23 27.07
CA LYS A 81 -8.05 4.37 26.47
C LYS A 81 -8.90 5.08 25.40
N ASN A 82 -9.68 4.32 24.63
CA ASN A 82 -10.50 4.86 23.54
C ASN A 82 -11.92 5.29 23.98
N TYR A 83 -12.52 4.58 24.95
CA TYR A 83 -13.93 4.74 25.30
C TYR A 83 -14.18 5.03 26.78
N GLY A 84 -13.14 5.00 27.62
CA GLY A 84 -13.25 5.15 29.07
C GLY A 84 -13.61 3.86 29.80
N ALA A 85 -13.60 3.91 31.14
CA ALA A 85 -13.81 2.75 32.01
C ALA A 85 -15.29 2.34 32.19
N ASP A 86 -16.22 3.00 31.50
CA ASP A 86 -17.66 2.72 31.62
C ASP A 86 -18.02 1.30 31.22
N PHE A 87 -17.28 0.71 30.26
CA PHE A 87 -17.50 -0.67 29.85
C PHE A 87 -17.30 -1.67 30.97
N ILE A 88 -16.32 -1.45 31.85
CA ILE A 88 -16.07 -2.34 32.99
C ILE A 88 -17.30 -2.32 33.88
N ARG A 89 -17.86 -1.14 34.17
CA ARG A 89 -19.09 -1.04 34.94
C ARG A 89 -20.25 -1.78 34.27
N MET A 90 -20.48 -1.58 32.97
CA MET A 90 -21.58 -2.24 32.27
C MET A 90 -21.40 -3.75 32.17
N ALA A 91 -20.19 -4.25 31.94
CA ALA A 91 -19.90 -5.68 31.90
C ALA A 91 -20.31 -6.39 33.21
N TYR A 92 -20.13 -5.74 34.37
CA TYR A 92 -20.52 -6.32 35.67
C TYR A 92 -21.96 -6.01 36.10
N SER A 93 -22.50 -4.84 35.72
CA SER A 93 -23.81 -4.36 36.22
C SER A 93 -24.95 -4.47 35.22
N GLY A 94 -24.65 -4.72 33.95
CA GLY A 94 -25.62 -5.18 32.96
C GLY A 94 -26.13 -6.55 33.39
N THR A 95 -27.40 -6.86 33.11
CA THR A 95 -28.07 -8.08 33.58
C THR A 95 -27.59 -9.35 32.86
N HIS A 96 -26.28 -9.44 32.59
CA HIS A 96 -25.63 -10.49 31.80
C HIS A 96 -25.30 -11.68 32.70
N MET A 97 -25.76 -12.87 32.31
CA MET A 97 -25.65 -14.07 33.15
C MET A 97 -24.36 -14.86 32.91
N THR A 98 -23.53 -14.46 31.94
CA THR A 98 -22.27 -15.13 31.59
C THR A 98 -21.15 -14.12 31.31
N GLY A 99 -19.90 -14.51 31.50
CA GLY A 99 -18.75 -13.66 31.20
C GLY A 99 -18.64 -13.29 29.72
N GLN A 100 -18.96 -14.22 28.81
CA GLN A 100 -19.01 -13.97 27.37
C GLN A 100 -20.04 -12.86 27.03
N ALA A 101 -21.26 -12.96 27.55
CA ALA A 101 -22.28 -11.93 27.33
C ALA A 101 -21.89 -10.59 27.95
N SER A 102 -21.19 -10.61 29.09
CA SER A 102 -20.68 -9.42 29.76
C SER A 102 -19.63 -8.69 28.93
N TRP A 103 -18.75 -9.44 28.25
CA TRP A 103 -17.81 -8.88 27.28
C TRP A 103 -18.54 -8.31 26.05
N SER A 104 -19.34 -9.12 25.35
CA SER A 104 -19.93 -8.72 24.07
C SER A 104 -21.00 -7.64 24.21
N LEU A 105 -21.96 -7.82 25.13
CA LEU A 105 -23.06 -6.87 25.34
C LEU A 105 -22.61 -5.68 26.17
N GLY A 106 -21.71 -5.86 27.14
CA GLY A 106 -21.19 -4.75 27.94
C GLY A 106 -20.48 -3.70 27.09
N MET A 107 -19.72 -4.13 26.06
CA MET A 107 -19.13 -3.22 25.06
C MET A 107 -20.20 -2.47 24.27
N MET A 108 -21.13 -3.22 23.67
CA MET A 108 -22.21 -2.65 22.85
C MET A 108 -23.05 -1.64 23.64
N GLU A 109 -23.43 -1.94 24.88
CA GLU A 109 -24.24 -1.07 25.72
C GLU A 109 -23.48 0.18 26.20
N SER A 110 -22.15 0.11 26.31
CA SER A 110 -21.34 1.21 26.85
C SER A 110 -20.99 2.27 25.83
N PHE A 111 -20.62 1.85 24.61
CA PHE A 111 -20.12 2.77 23.59
C PHE A 111 -20.71 2.53 22.20
N GLY A 112 -21.63 1.58 22.05
CA GLY A 112 -22.40 1.37 20.81
C GLY A 112 -21.62 0.68 19.69
N GLU A 113 -20.44 0.14 19.97
CA GLU A 113 -19.60 -0.54 18.97
C GLU A 113 -19.50 -2.04 19.28
N PRO A 114 -19.71 -2.91 18.29
CA PRO A 114 -19.56 -4.36 18.44
C PRO A 114 -18.09 -4.79 18.53
N ASN A 115 -17.84 -5.95 19.15
CA ASN A 115 -16.50 -6.54 19.22
C ASN A 115 -15.92 -6.85 17.84
N GLU A 116 -16.77 -7.22 16.88
CA GLU A 116 -16.41 -7.50 15.49
C GLU A 116 -15.77 -6.28 14.78
N ARG A 117 -16.00 -5.06 15.29
CA ARG A 117 -15.39 -3.84 14.79
C ARG A 117 -14.16 -3.41 15.58
N GLU A 118 -14.19 -3.57 16.90
CA GLU A 118 -13.13 -3.06 17.78
C GLU A 118 -11.96 -4.04 17.94
N TYR A 119 -12.23 -5.34 17.93
CA TYR A 119 -11.18 -6.35 18.11
C TYR A 119 -10.14 -6.35 16.98
N PRO A 120 -10.51 -6.19 15.68
CA PRO A 120 -9.52 -6.04 14.61
C PRO A 120 -8.64 -4.80 14.78
N LYS A 121 -9.23 -3.67 15.22
CA LYS A 121 -8.47 -2.44 15.49
C LYS A 121 -7.49 -2.64 16.64
N PHE A 122 -7.93 -3.28 17.72
CA PHE A 122 -7.06 -3.66 18.82
C PHE A 122 -5.90 -4.53 18.34
N LEU A 123 -6.14 -5.57 17.54
CA LEU A 123 -5.07 -6.43 17.03
C LEU A 123 -4.11 -5.67 16.12
N ALA A 124 -4.61 -4.78 15.25
CA ALA A 124 -3.76 -3.95 14.41
C ALA A 124 -2.85 -3.02 15.25
N GLU A 125 -3.41 -2.34 16.25
CA GLU A 125 -2.63 -1.52 17.19
C GLU A 125 -1.66 -2.38 17.99
N LEU A 126 -2.14 -3.49 18.54
CA LEU A 126 -1.33 -4.41 19.34
C LEU A 126 -0.10 -4.88 18.57
N PHE A 127 -0.20 -5.21 17.28
CA PHE A 127 0.91 -5.76 16.49
C PHE A 127 1.77 -4.72 15.78
N LEU A 128 1.19 -3.61 15.34
CA LEU A 128 1.88 -2.60 14.51
C LEU A 128 2.32 -1.39 15.32
N HIS A 129 1.56 -1.01 16.35
CA HIS A 129 1.79 0.16 17.19
C HIS A 129 1.48 -0.14 18.66
N PRO A 130 2.15 -1.15 19.27
CA PRO A 130 1.86 -1.57 20.64
C PRO A 130 1.93 -0.42 21.66
N GLU A 131 2.71 0.62 21.39
CA GLU A 131 2.76 1.87 22.16
C GLU A 131 1.39 2.57 22.30
N ASN A 132 0.50 2.38 21.33
CA ASN A 132 -0.86 2.89 21.36
C ASN A 132 -1.77 2.10 22.30
N VAL A 133 -1.44 0.83 22.60
CA VAL A 133 -2.11 0.05 23.66
C VAL A 133 -1.47 0.38 25.02
N SER A 134 -0.15 0.24 25.13
CA SER A 134 0.65 0.61 26.30
C SER A 134 2.11 0.77 25.90
N SER A 135 2.77 1.84 26.34
CA SER A 135 4.21 2.01 26.08
C SER A 135 5.07 0.93 26.75
N GLY A 136 4.53 0.22 27.74
CA GLY A 136 5.23 -0.88 28.40
C GLY A 136 5.44 -2.11 27.51
N LEU A 137 4.61 -2.29 26.48
CA LEU A 137 4.70 -3.44 25.55
C LEU A 137 5.94 -3.35 24.64
N THR A 138 6.35 -2.15 24.24
CA THR A 138 7.56 -1.96 23.41
C THR A 138 8.86 -2.17 24.18
N GLU A 139 8.82 -2.03 25.51
CA GLU A 139 9.95 -2.28 26.42
C GLU A 139 10.07 -3.78 26.80
N ALA A 140 9.15 -4.63 26.33
CA ALA A 140 9.14 -6.06 26.60
C ALA A 140 10.18 -6.81 25.74
N GLY A 141 11.39 -6.99 26.25
CA GLY A 141 12.32 -7.98 25.71
C GLY A 141 11.72 -9.40 25.78
N GLY A 142 11.84 -10.18 24.70
CA GLY A 142 11.52 -11.62 24.68
C GLY A 142 10.17 -11.97 24.06
N TYR A 143 9.05 -11.68 24.74
CA TYR A 143 7.76 -12.34 24.45
C TYR A 143 6.86 -11.68 23.40
N TYR A 144 6.80 -10.35 23.36
CA TYR A 144 6.13 -9.64 22.26
C TYR A 144 6.89 -9.88 20.93
N GLY A 145 8.23 -9.92 21.02
CA GLY A 145 9.12 -10.30 19.93
C GLY A 145 8.88 -11.72 19.38
N ASP A 146 8.44 -12.65 20.24
CA ASP A 146 8.18 -14.05 19.84
C ASP A 146 6.96 -14.18 18.91
N ILE A 147 5.97 -13.28 19.00
CA ILE A 147 4.81 -13.32 18.11
C ILE A 147 5.21 -12.98 16.66
N PHE A 148 6.34 -12.29 16.47
CA PHE A 148 6.92 -12.01 15.15
C PHE A 148 7.80 -13.13 14.59
N LYS A 149 7.94 -14.26 15.30
CA LYS A 149 8.68 -15.42 14.77
C LYS A 149 7.87 -16.24 13.77
N ASN A 150 6.57 -15.96 13.65
CA ASN A 150 5.68 -16.62 12.70
C ASN A 150 5.89 -16.13 11.27
N TYR A 151 6.96 -16.55 10.60
CA TYR A 151 7.19 -16.15 9.21
C TYR A 151 7.62 -17.28 8.28
N LEU A 152 7.28 -17.10 7.00
CA LEU A 152 7.72 -17.91 5.89
C LEU A 152 8.55 -17.07 4.92
N PHE A 153 9.48 -17.72 4.22
CA PHE A 153 10.20 -17.15 3.11
C PHE A 153 9.67 -17.68 1.79
N ILE A 154 9.53 -16.81 0.80
CA ILE A 154 9.52 -17.22 -0.61
C ILE A 154 10.98 -17.24 -1.07
N LYS A 155 11.45 -18.41 -1.50
CA LYS A 155 12.86 -18.58 -1.91
C LYS A 155 13.02 -19.63 -3.01
N LYS A 156 14.20 -19.65 -3.62
CA LYS A 156 14.61 -20.75 -4.50
C LYS A 156 15.08 -21.94 -3.67
N LEU A 157 14.51 -23.13 -3.93
CA LEU A 157 15.05 -24.39 -3.37
C LEU A 157 16.32 -24.82 -4.13
N ASN A 158 16.37 -24.51 -5.42
CA ASN A 158 17.48 -24.71 -6.34
C ASN A 158 17.35 -23.66 -7.46
N ASP A 159 18.23 -23.71 -8.47
CA ASP A 159 18.18 -22.75 -9.59
C ASP A 159 16.92 -22.80 -10.45
N VAL A 160 16.04 -23.79 -10.23
CA VAL A 160 14.89 -24.11 -11.09
C VAL A 160 13.55 -24.08 -10.37
N GLN A 161 13.50 -23.99 -9.04
CA GLN A 161 12.27 -24.16 -8.27
C GLN A 161 12.11 -23.07 -7.21
N VAL A 162 10.95 -22.40 -7.24
CA VAL A 162 10.52 -21.39 -6.25
C VAL A 162 9.43 -21.98 -5.37
N THR A 163 9.52 -21.74 -4.05
CA THR A 163 8.57 -22.29 -3.09
C THR A 163 8.59 -21.50 -1.77
N TYR A 164 7.67 -21.84 -0.88
CA TYR A 164 7.58 -21.29 0.46
C TYR A 164 8.34 -22.16 1.45
N PHE A 165 9.02 -21.54 2.42
CA PHE A 165 9.68 -22.24 3.51
C PHE A 165 9.37 -21.54 4.83
N ALA A 166 8.76 -22.27 5.76
CA ALA A 166 8.67 -21.80 7.13
C ALA A 166 10.08 -21.61 7.71
N TYR A 167 10.27 -20.52 8.44
CA TYR A 167 11.42 -20.40 9.34
C TYR A 167 11.37 -21.54 10.37
N GLU A 168 12.53 -22.03 10.79
CA GLU A 168 12.61 -23.12 11.77
C GLU A 168 11.92 -22.64 13.07
N GLU A 169 10.94 -23.41 13.55
CA GLU A 169 10.03 -23.04 14.66
C GLU A 169 9.03 -21.91 14.38
N GLY A 170 9.06 -21.30 13.18
CA GLY A 170 8.27 -20.11 12.89
C GLY A 170 6.76 -20.35 12.88
N ILE A 171 6.25 -21.35 12.17
CA ILE A 171 4.81 -21.64 12.17
C ILE A 171 4.50 -22.74 13.19
N PRO A 172 3.52 -22.56 14.12
CA PRO A 172 3.12 -23.59 15.06
C PRO A 172 2.76 -24.90 14.35
N LYS A 173 3.31 -26.01 14.84
CA LYS A 173 3.01 -27.37 14.37
C LYS A 173 2.02 -28.04 15.33
N ASP A 174 0.91 -27.37 15.59
CA ASP A 174 -0.17 -27.84 16.46
C ASP A 174 -1.36 -28.36 15.64
N GLU A 175 -2.33 -28.98 16.30
CA GLU A 175 -3.55 -29.50 15.65
C GLU A 175 -4.44 -28.39 15.06
N GLN A 176 -4.20 -27.14 15.44
CA GLN A 176 -4.96 -25.97 15.00
C GLN A 176 -4.38 -25.36 13.73
N THR A 177 -3.17 -25.75 13.30
CA THR A 177 -2.50 -25.23 12.10
C THR A 177 -2.21 -26.35 11.12
N SER A 178 -2.59 -26.17 9.86
CA SER A 178 -2.10 -27.02 8.77
C SER A 178 -1.56 -26.17 7.63
N ILE A 179 -0.46 -26.63 7.04
CA ILE A 179 0.21 -25.95 5.94
C ILE A 179 0.34 -26.94 4.78
N SER A 180 -0.06 -26.50 3.59
CA SER A 180 0.22 -27.16 2.32
C SER A 180 0.96 -26.18 1.42
N ILE A 181 2.00 -26.65 0.73
CA ILE A 181 2.83 -25.82 -0.14
C ILE A 181 2.96 -26.52 -1.48
N GLN A 182 2.65 -25.78 -2.55
CA GLN A 182 2.91 -26.14 -3.92
C GLN A 182 4.08 -25.31 -4.43
N SER A 183 5.15 -26.00 -4.82
CA SER A 183 6.31 -25.36 -5.45
C SER A 183 6.08 -25.16 -6.93
N GLY A 184 6.64 -24.08 -7.50
CA GLY A 184 6.63 -23.81 -8.92
C GLY A 184 7.99 -23.98 -9.57
N SER A 185 8.02 -24.41 -10.83
CA SER A 185 9.25 -24.56 -11.62
C SER A 185 9.42 -23.37 -12.56
N ILE A 186 10.59 -22.78 -12.56
CA ILE A 186 10.96 -21.72 -13.49
C ILE A 186 11.10 -22.32 -14.89
N SER A 187 10.42 -21.73 -15.87
CA SER A 187 10.60 -22.01 -17.28
C SER A 187 11.00 -20.73 -18.04
N GLY A 188 12.00 -20.84 -18.92
CA GLY A 188 12.69 -19.71 -19.58
C GLY A 188 14.21 -19.78 -19.37
N GLU A 189 15.01 -19.20 -20.28
CA GLU A 189 16.48 -19.38 -20.27
C GLU A 189 17.23 -18.47 -19.29
N ARG A 190 16.67 -17.29 -18.93
CA ARG A 190 17.00 -16.35 -17.83
C ARG A 190 16.52 -14.96 -18.26
N PRO A 191 16.37 -13.98 -17.34
CA PRO A 191 16.17 -12.59 -17.75
C PRO A 191 17.29 -12.14 -18.70
N PRO A 192 16.98 -11.37 -19.75
CA PRO A 192 15.73 -10.64 -19.97
C PRO A 192 14.60 -11.44 -20.66
N ASP A 193 14.77 -12.74 -20.94
CA ASP A 193 13.71 -13.53 -21.58
C ASP A 193 12.49 -13.64 -20.67
N PRO A 194 11.26 -13.62 -21.23
CA PRO A 194 10.05 -13.83 -20.47
C PRO A 194 10.12 -15.18 -19.78
N TYR A 195 10.21 -15.15 -18.45
CA TYR A 195 10.19 -16.33 -17.62
C TYR A 195 8.79 -16.51 -17.00
N THR A 196 8.40 -17.76 -16.78
CA THR A 196 7.18 -18.09 -16.04
C THR A 196 7.53 -19.08 -14.94
N ILE A 197 6.76 -19.09 -13.86
CA ILE A 197 6.91 -20.07 -12.78
C ILE A 197 5.65 -20.91 -12.76
N GLU A 198 5.75 -22.15 -13.22
CA GLU A 198 4.61 -23.06 -13.36
C GLU A 198 4.89 -24.42 -12.70
N PRO A 199 3.93 -24.99 -11.95
CA PRO A 199 2.69 -24.33 -11.52
C PRO A 199 3.00 -23.12 -10.63
N VAL A 200 2.08 -22.15 -10.53
CA VAL A 200 2.25 -20.99 -9.64
C VAL A 200 2.60 -21.46 -8.21
N PRO A 201 3.67 -20.95 -7.59
CA PRO A 201 3.98 -21.27 -6.20
C PRO A 201 2.86 -20.81 -5.27
N THR A 202 2.30 -21.75 -4.52
CA THR A 202 1.13 -21.50 -3.67
C THR A 202 1.37 -22.00 -2.25
N LEU A 203 1.09 -21.14 -1.27
CA LEU A 203 0.95 -21.47 0.13
C LEU A 203 -0.53 -21.62 0.47
N SER A 204 -0.89 -22.64 1.23
CA SER A 204 -2.21 -22.75 1.86
C SER A 204 -2.02 -23.01 3.35
N LEU A 205 -2.32 -22.01 4.17
CA LEU A 205 -2.24 -22.07 5.63
C LEU A 205 -3.66 -22.07 6.19
N THR A 206 -4.05 -23.15 6.86
CA THR A 206 -5.32 -23.25 7.57
C THR A 206 -5.07 -23.10 9.07
N ARG A 207 -5.83 -22.21 9.72
CA ARG A 207 -5.77 -21.95 11.16
C ARG A 207 -7.19 -21.97 11.73
N THR A 208 -7.38 -22.76 12.80
CA THR A 208 -8.57 -22.68 13.64
C THR A 208 -8.34 -21.65 14.74
N LEU A 209 -9.21 -20.64 14.83
CA LEU A 209 -9.20 -19.66 15.90
C LEU A 209 -10.40 -19.86 16.82
N ASN A 210 -10.13 -19.92 18.12
CA ASN A 210 -11.16 -19.89 19.16
C ASN A 210 -11.89 -18.54 19.19
N PRO A 211 -13.02 -18.42 19.91
CA PRO A 211 -13.67 -17.13 20.14
C PRO A 211 -12.69 -16.10 20.72
N TRP A 212 -12.69 -14.90 20.14
CA TRP A 212 -11.94 -13.72 20.61
C TRP A 212 -10.41 -13.92 20.60
N ASN A 213 -9.91 -14.50 19.50
CA ASN A 213 -8.50 -14.80 19.30
C ASN A 213 -7.93 -14.16 18.03
N GLY A 214 -6.60 -14.05 17.99
CA GLY A 214 -5.85 -13.53 16.86
C GLY A 214 -4.62 -14.38 16.56
N TYR A 215 -4.26 -14.49 15.29
CA TYR A 215 -3.04 -15.16 14.84
C TYR A 215 -2.35 -14.34 13.77
N ALA A 216 -1.10 -13.98 14.02
CA ALA A 216 -0.29 -13.21 13.09
C ALA A 216 0.80 -14.08 12.46
N PHE A 217 1.08 -13.84 11.18
CA PHE A 217 2.24 -14.39 10.49
C PHE A 217 2.71 -13.46 9.37
N SER A 218 3.94 -13.64 8.88
CA SER A 218 4.46 -12.89 7.73
C SER A 218 5.04 -13.75 6.62
N ILE A 219 5.05 -13.19 5.42
CA ILE A 219 5.72 -13.74 4.25
C ILE A 219 6.81 -12.75 3.85
N LYS A 220 8.04 -13.25 3.83
CA LYS A 220 9.25 -12.48 3.53
C LYS A 220 9.84 -12.95 2.21
N MET A 221 10.47 -12.02 1.49
CA MET A 221 11.17 -12.34 0.25
C MET A 221 12.64 -12.67 0.54
N ASP A 222 13.12 -13.82 0.08
CA ASP A 222 14.52 -14.22 0.24
C ASP A 222 15.36 -13.79 -0.96
N SER A 223 16.54 -13.23 -0.69
CA SER A 223 17.46 -12.71 -1.72
C SER A 223 17.91 -13.76 -2.75
N SER A 224 17.81 -15.06 -2.41
CA SER A 224 18.05 -16.12 -3.38
C SER A 224 17.17 -15.97 -4.61
N LEU A 225 15.95 -15.41 -4.51
CA LEU A 225 15.01 -15.28 -5.64
C LEU A 225 15.59 -14.55 -6.84
N HIS A 226 16.61 -13.69 -6.66
CA HIS A 226 17.20 -12.93 -7.75
C HIS A 226 17.56 -13.84 -8.95
N PRO A 227 17.20 -13.46 -10.20
CA PRO A 227 16.56 -12.21 -10.64
C PRO A 227 15.01 -12.18 -10.66
N TYR A 228 14.38 -13.15 -9.99
CA TYR A 228 12.91 -13.31 -9.86
C TYR A 228 12.39 -12.70 -8.55
N ASP A 229 13.18 -11.81 -7.96
CA ASP A 229 13.01 -11.24 -6.63
C ASP A 229 12.06 -10.04 -6.60
N GLU A 230 11.19 -9.93 -7.59
CA GLU A 230 10.12 -8.93 -7.68
C GLU A 230 8.84 -9.62 -8.18
N GLY A 231 7.75 -9.42 -7.47
CA GLY A 231 6.47 -10.04 -7.83
C GLY A 231 5.27 -9.46 -7.11
N GLN A 232 4.15 -10.13 -7.30
CA GLN A 232 2.90 -9.91 -6.58
C GLN A 232 2.54 -11.15 -5.77
N LEU A 233 1.83 -10.91 -4.66
CA LEU A 233 1.13 -11.94 -3.92
C LEU A 233 -0.37 -11.78 -4.13
N ASP A 234 -0.99 -12.82 -4.69
CA ASP A 234 -2.44 -12.90 -4.76
C ASP A 234 -2.92 -13.68 -3.54
N VAL A 235 -3.70 -13.01 -2.68
CA VAL A 235 -4.11 -13.54 -1.38
C VAL A 235 -5.61 -13.79 -1.38
N MET A 236 -6.01 -14.99 -1.00
CA MET A 236 -7.41 -15.37 -0.81
C MET A 236 -7.64 -15.91 0.60
N LEU A 237 -8.82 -15.65 1.14
CA LEU A 237 -9.29 -16.21 2.40
C LEU A 237 -10.48 -17.11 2.12
N TYR A 238 -10.44 -18.34 2.60
CA TYR A 238 -11.55 -19.29 2.54
C TYR A 238 -12.02 -19.67 3.94
N GLY A 239 -13.30 -19.99 4.06
CA GLY A 239 -13.90 -20.32 5.35
C GLY A 239 -14.06 -19.09 6.25
N GLY A 240 -14.17 -19.30 7.55
CA GLY A 240 -14.54 -18.24 8.48
C GLY A 240 -16.04 -18.16 8.75
N ASN A 241 -16.36 -17.64 9.93
CA ASN A 241 -17.72 -17.39 10.40
C ASN A 241 -17.96 -15.88 10.44
N PRO A 242 -19.22 -15.42 10.58
CA PRO A 242 -19.47 -14.01 10.86
C PRO A 242 -18.64 -13.51 12.04
N GLY A 243 -17.96 -12.37 11.87
CA GLY A 243 -17.07 -11.80 12.87
C GLY A 243 -15.62 -12.33 12.83
N SER A 244 -15.24 -13.15 11.85
CA SER A 244 -13.85 -13.50 11.59
C SER A 244 -13.37 -13.00 10.23
N GLY A 245 -12.05 -12.88 10.08
CA GLY A 245 -11.45 -12.34 8.87
C GLY A 245 -9.94 -12.23 8.95
N MET A 246 -9.39 -11.52 7.97
CA MET A 246 -7.96 -11.30 7.82
C MET A 246 -7.66 -9.84 7.49
N MET A 247 -6.62 -9.31 8.11
CA MET A 247 -5.98 -8.05 7.73
C MET A 247 -4.65 -8.33 7.02
N ILE A 248 -4.30 -7.50 6.05
CA ILE A 248 -3.09 -7.61 5.23
C ILE A 248 -2.37 -6.26 5.25
N PHE A 249 -1.11 -6.28 5.66
CA PHE A 249 -0.24 -5.12 5.70
C PHE A 249 1.04 -5.40 4.92
N ALA A 250 1.51 -4.40 4.17
CA ALA A 250 2.73 -4.49 3.39
C ALA A 250 3.82 -3.63 4.04
N VAL A 251 5.00 -4.22 4.27
CA VAL A 251 6.05 -3.67 5.12
C VAL A 251 7.25 -3.27 4.24
N PRO A 252 7.58 -1.97 4.14
CA PRO A 252 8.64 -1.50 3.24
C PRO A 252 10.04 -1.97 3.62
N LEU A 253 10.30 -2.07 4.91
CA LEU A 253 11.57 -2.50 5.47
C LEU A 253 11.34 -3.72 6.35
N GLU A 254 11.96 -4.84 6.01
CA GLU A 254 11.80 -6.10 6.76
C GLU A 254 11.97 -5.88 8.27
N GLY A 255 11.02 -6.41 9.06
CA GLY A 255 11.01 -6.31 10.51
C GLY A 255 10.63 -4.95 11.09
N ARG A 256 10.32 -3.93 10.27
CA ARG A 256 9.84 -2.62 10.73
C ARG A 256 8.32 -2.51 10.58
N LEU A 257 7.59 -3.29 11.38
CA LEU A 257 6.13 -3.37 11.32
C LEU A 257 5.41 -2.05 11.62
N ASN A 258 6.01 -1.16 12.42
CA ASN A 258 5.47 0.18 12.66
C ASN A 258 5.43 1.05 11.38
N ASP A 259 6.17 0.68 10.33
CA ASP A 259 6.14 1.35 9.03
C ASP A 259 5.18 0.66 8.03
N ALA A 260 4.38 -0.31 8.49
CA ALA A 260 3.52 -1.10 7.61
C ALA A 260 2.38 -0.27 7.01
N VAL A 261 2.06 -0.54 5.76
CA VAL A 261 0.97 0.09 5.01
C VAL A 261 -0.18 -0.91 4.91
N ALA A 262 -1.38 -0.49 5.31
CA ALA A 262 -2.57 -1.33 5.18
C ALA A 262 -2.93 -1.54 3.70
N ILE A 263 -2.95 -2.80 3.26
CA ILE A 263 -3.60 -3.20 2.00
C ILE A 263 -5.08 -3.48 2.27
N LYS A 264 -5.34 -4.25 3.33
CA LYS A 264 -6.66 -4.53 3.90
C LYS A 264 -6.56 -4.37 5.42
N GLY A 265 -6.89 -3.18 5.91
CA GLY A 265 -6.78 -2.81 7.32
C GLY A 265 -8.02 -3.17 8.15
N PRO A 266 -8.09 -2.73 9.42
CA PRO A 266 -9.20 -3.06 10.32
C PRO A 266 -10.56 -2.52 9.86
N ASP A 267 -10.58 -1.43 9.07
CA ASP A 267 -11.82 -0.88 8.49
C ASP A 267 -12.25 -1.56 7.18
N ALA A 268 -11.40 -2.39 6.60
CA ALA A 268 -11.61 -3.04 5.30
C ALA A 268 -10.97 -4.43 5.29
N VAL A 269 -11.40 -5.28 6.22
CA VAL A 269 -10.92 -6.65 6.40
C VAL A 269 -11.29 -7.54 5.20
N VAL A 270 -10.49 -8.57 4.94
CA VAL A 270 -10.85 -9.66 4.02
C VAL A 270 -11.71 -10.66 4.78
N THR A 271 -12.85 -11.03 4.22
CA THR A 271 -13.75 -12.05 4.76
C THR A 271 -13.78 -13.26 3.83
N GLY A 272 -14.17 -14.43 4.34
CA GLY A 272 -14.26 -15.66 3.53
C GLY A 272 -15.32 -15.67 2.45
N GLU A 273 -16.14 -14.61 2.37
CA GLU A 273 -17.13 -14.42 1.33
C GLU A 273 -16.54 -13.68 0.11
N GLU A 274 -15.37 -13.05 0.25
CA GLU A 274 -14.69 -12.36 -0.86
C GLU A 274 -14.11 -13.38 -1.86
N ILE A 275 -14.62 -13.37 -3.09
CA ILE A 275 -14.18 -14.30 -4.17
C ILE A 275 -12.97 -13.72 -4.94
N THR A 276 -12.78 -12.40 -4.90
CA THR A 276 -11.69 -11.73 -5.62
C THR A 276 -10.42 -11.74 -4.76
N PRO A 277 -9.27 -12.19 -5.29
CA PRO A 277 -8.01 -12.13 -4.57
C PRO A 277 -7.66 -10.69 -4.20
N THR A 278 -7.15 -10.50 -2.98
CA THR A 278 -6.45 -9.26 -2.64
C THR A 278 -5.04 -9.34 -3.21
N VAL A 279 -4.72 -8.41 -4.12
CA VAL A 279 -3.41 -8.34 -4.78
C VAL A 279 -2.48 -7.42 -4.00
N VAL A 280 -1.34 -7.95 -3.56
CA VAL A 280 -0.22 -7.17 -3.00
C VAL A 280 0.88 -7.11 -4.04
N SER A 281 0.95 -6.01 -4.79
CA SER A 281 1.98 -5.80 -5.81
C SER A 281 3.33 -5.37 -5.19
N SER A 282 4.41 -5.52 -5.95
CA SER A 282 5.74 -4.95 -5.63
C SER A 282 6.47 -5.56 -4.43
N VAL A 283 6.27 -6.86 -4.17
CA VAL A 283 7.01 -7.56 -3.12
C VAL A 283 8.40 -7.93 -3.65
N SER A 284 9.46 -7.52 -2.96
CA SER A 284 10.83 -7.63 -3.48
C SER A 284 11.93 -7.78 -2.44
N THR A 285 13.09 -8.27 -2.90
CA THR A 285 14.35 -8.27 -2.15
C THR A 285 15.24 -7.05 -2.45
N ILE A 286 14.98 -6.30 -3.52
CA ILE A 286 15.84 -5.21 -3.98
C ILE A 286 15.67 -3.96 -3.10
N ASN A 287 16.80 -3.46 -2.59
CA ASN A 287 16.85 -2.18 -1.89
C ASN A 287 16.49 -1.03 -2.86
N ASN A 288 15.52 -0.19 -2.48
CA ASN A 288 15.14 1.06 -3.15
C ASN A 288 14.35 0.96 -4.47
N THR A 289 13.93 -0.22 -4.93
CA THR A 289 13.09 -0.35 -6.15
C THR A 289 11.83 -1.22 -5.97
N GLY A 290 11.82 -2.14 -5.01
CA GLY A 290 10.60 -2.83 -4.59
C GLY A 290 10.00 -2.23 -3.33
N LYS A 291 8.70 -1.94 -3.35
CA LYS A 291 8.02 -1.17 -2.30
C LYS A 291 7.92 -1.92 -0.98
N TYR A 292 7.84 -3.26 -1.01
CA TYR A 292 7.58 -4.08 0.18
C TYR A 292 8.49 -5.31 0.25
N LYS A 293 9.08 -5.58 1.42
CA LYS A 293 9.97 -6.73 1.66
C LYS A 293 9.32 -7.87 2.42
N GLU A 294 8.23 -7.52 3.10
CA GLU A 294 7.49 -8.40 3.97
C GLU A 294 6.01 -8.05 3.85
N VAL A 295 5.17 -9.07 3.84
CA VAL A 295 3.71 -8.93 3.92
C VAL A 295 3.27 -9.60 5.21
N PHE A 296 2.61 -8.84 6.07
CA PHE A 296 2.17 -9.23 7.39
C PHE A 296 0.67 -9.46 7.40
N PHE A 297 0.26 -10.60 7.95
CA PHE A 297 -1.12 -11.07 7.99
C PHE A 297 -1.56 -11.19 9.44
N ILE A 298 -2.77 -10.72 9.73
CA ILE A 298 -3.43 -10.94 11.02
C ILE A 298 -4.77 -11.61 10.75
N LEU A 299 -4.89 -12.88 11.11
CA LEU A 299 -6.16 -13.58 11.20
C LEU A 299 -6.81 -13.27 12.55
N TYR A 300 -8.11 -13.07 12.56
CA TYR A 300 -8.85 -12.83 13.79
C TYR A 300 -10.20 -13.54 13.79
N ASN A 301 -10.68 -13.84 14.99
CA ASN A 301 -12.04 -14.30 15.23
C ASN A 301 -12.61 -13.51 16.41
N ALA A 302 -13.46 -12.53 16.11
CA ALA A 302 -14.16 -11.73 17.11
C ALA A 302 -15.54 -12.31 17.48
N GLY A 303 -15.93 -13.42 16.83
CA GLY A 303 -17.18 -14.11 17.08
C GLY A 303 -17.11 -15.08 18.26
N ASP A 304 -18.27 -15.63 18.59
CA ASP A 304 -18.51 -16.44 19.79
C ASP A 304 -18.31 -17.95 19.59
N SER A 305 -17.91 -18.36 18.38
CA SER A 305 -17.69 -19.75 17.99
C SER A 305 -16.32 -19.91 17.34
N GLU A 306 -15.75 -21.11 17.42
CA GLU A 306 -14.52 -21.44 16.69
C GLU A 306 -14.69 -21.19 15.19
N SER A 307 -13.64 -20.61 14.57
CA SER A 307 -13.61 -20.25 13.16
C SER A 307 -12.42 -20.91 12.49
N ASN A 308 -12.68 -21.74 11.49
CA ASN A 308 -11.64 -22.35 10.66
C ASN A 308 -11.43 -21.52 9.39
N MET A 309 -10.21 -21.02 9.19
CA MET A 309 -9.87 -20.12 8.09
C MET A 309 -8.65 -20.64 7.32
N THR A 310 -8.73 -20.62 6.00
CA THR A 310 -7.62 -20.99 5.11
C THR A 310 -7.18 -19.77 4.32
N VAL A 311 -5.94 -19.34 4.55
CA VAL A 311 -5.26 -18.32 3.74
C VAL A 311 -4.52 -19.02 2.62
N GLN A 312 -4.85 -18.67 1.38
CA GLN A 312 -4.11 -19.08 0.21
C GLN A 312 -3.32 -17.89 -0.34
N VAL A 313 -2.03 -18.09 -0.58
CA VAL A 313 -1.13 -17.06 -1.14
C VAL A 313 -0.42 -17.61 -2.35
N GLU A 314 -0.62 -16.97 -3.51
CA GLU A 314 0.06 -17.29 -4.76
C GLU A 314 1.16 -16.24 -5.03
N PHE A 315 2.37 -16.69 -5.36
CA PHE A 315 3.44 -15.79 -5.77
C PHE A 315 3.56 -15.77 -7.30
N LYS A 316 3.39 -14.59 -7.90
CA LYS A 316 3.55 -14.39 -9.35
C LYS A 316 4.67 -13.39 -9.58
N PRO A 317 5.77 -13.75 -10.24
CA PRO A 317 6.83 -12.80 -10.50
C PRO A 317 6.38 -11.73 -11.49
N ILE A 318 6.88 -10.51 -11.33
CA ILE A 318 6.59 -9.39 -12.23
C ILE A 318 7.87 -9.02 -13.01
N GLN A 319 7.69 -8.80 -14.30
CA GLN A 319 8.75 -8.32 -15.19
C GLN A 319 8.48 -6.86 -15.59
N SER A 320 9.56 -6.08 -15.73
CA SER A 320 9.46 -4.75 -16.33
C SER A 320 8.91 -4.92 -17.74
N THR A 321 7.88 -4.15 -18.07
CA THR A 321 7.26 -4.23 -19.39
C THR A 321 7.52 -2.93 -20.13
N LEU A 322 8.16 -3.02 -21.30
CA LEU A 322 8.22 -1.90 -22.21
C LEU A 322 6.93 -1.85 -23.03
N LEU A 323 6.16 -0.80 -22.83
CA LEU A 323 4.99 -0.48 -23.61
C LEU A 323 5.37 0.55 -24.67
N ARG A 324 4.88 0.33 -25.89
CA ARG A 324 5.04 1.29 -26.99
C ARG A 324 3.70 1.60 -27.61
N GLY A 325 3.55 2.84 -28.02
CA GLY A 325 2.35 3.29 -28.70
C GLY A 325 2.55 4.62 -29.39
N THR A 326 1.45 5.17 -29.88
CA THR A 326 1.41 6.46 -30.56
C THR A 326 0.41 7.38 -29.90
N LEU A 327 0.77 8.66 -29.85
CA LEU A 327 -0.17 9.73 -29.53
C LEU A 327 -0.98 10.04 -30.80
N ASN A 328 -2.28 9.78 -30.77
CA ASN A 328 -3.19 10.06 -31.88
C ASN A 328 -3.88 11.41 -31.64
N PRO A 329 -3.52 12.49 -32.37
CA PRO A 329 -4.17 13.78 -32.21
C PRO A 329 -5.61 13.73 -32.75
N THR A 330 -6.59 14.14 -31.93
CA THR A 330 -8.01 14.23 -32.35
C THR A 330 -8.51 15.67 -32.39
N ASN A 331 -7.97 16.55 -31.54
CA ASN A 331 -8.24 17.98 -31.58
C ASN A 331 -6.95 18.77 -31.73
N LYS A 332 -7.01 19.81 -32.57
CA LYS A 332 -5.94 20.77 -32.75
C LYS A 332 -6.52 22.16 -32.68
N MET A 333 -5.84 23.06 -31.99
CA MET A 333 -6.16 24.49 -32.05
C MET A 333 -5.95 25.04 -33.47
N PHE A 334 -5.01 24.45 -34.23
CA PHE A 334 -4.69 24.84 -35.61
C PHE A 334 -4.73 23.62 -36.53
N SER A 335 -5.48 23.69 -37.63
CA SER A 335 -5.80 22.52 -38.45
C SER A 335 -4.59 21.94 -39.20
N ASP A 336 -3.72 22.80 -39.75
CA ASP A 336 -2.67 22.35 -40.69
C ASP A 336 -1.35 23.13 -40.60
N ASN A 337 -1.36 24.33 -39.98
CA ASN A 337 -0.18 25.15 -39.79
C ASN A 337 -0.42 26.13 -38.63
N PRO A 338 0.30 26.07 -37.50
CA PRO A 338 0.17 27.09 -36.45
C PRO A 338 0.48 28.50 -36.96
N CYS A 339 1.21 28.61 -38.07
CA CYS A 339 1.53 29.86 -38.74
C CYS A 339 0.44 30.40 -39.66
N SER A 340 -0.70 29.72 -39.84
CA SER A 340 -1.88 30.32 -40.48
C SER A 340 -2.74 31.11 -39.49
N ALA A 341 -2.54 30.92 -38.19
CA ALA A 341 -3.18 31.66 -37.10
C ALA A 341 -2.44 32.96 -36.73
N LEU A 342 -1.94 33.68 -37.75
CA LEU A 342 -1.07 34.86 -37.67
C LEU A 342 -1.59 35.99 -36.78
N SER A 343 -2.89 36.03 -36.46
CA SER A 343 -3.44 37.00 -35.51
C SER A 343 -2.81 36.90 -34.12
N ASN A 344 -2.41 35.69 -33.68
CA ASN A 344 -1.80 35.46 -32.37
C ASN A 344 -0.29 35.72 -32.35
N CYS A 345 0.34 35.81 -33.53
CA CYS A 345 1.77 36.11 -33.69
C CYS A 345 2.02 37.54 -34.21
N SER A 346 0.99 38.37 -34.31
CA SER A 346 1.08 39.75 -34.79
C SER A 346 1.46 40.72 -33.66
N PRO A 347 2.33 41.72 -33.89
CA PRO A 347 3.00 42.08 -35.15
C PRO A 347 4.29 41.30 -35.46
N TYR A 348 4.63 40.30 -34.66
CA TYR A 348 5.93 39.62 -34.67
C TYR A 348 5.98 38.42 -35.62
N THR A 349 5.68 38.65 -36.90
CA THR A 349 6.27 37.82 -37.96
C THR A 349 7.74 38.21 -38.05
N ASN A 350 8.64 37.33 -37.64
CA ASN A 350 10.09 37.58 -37.61
C ASN A 350 10.50 38.57 -36.48
N PRO A 351 10.27 38.22 -35.19
CA PRO A 351 10.78 39.02 -34.07
C PRO A 351 12.30 39.20 -34.21
N PRO A 352 12.85 40.40 -33.98
CA PRO A 352 14.28 40.64 -34.10
C PRO A 352 15.04 39.68 -33.18
N SER A 353 16.22 39.24 -33.62
CA SER A 353 17.13 38.43 -32.84
C SER A 353 17.46 39.15 -31.52
N CYS A 354 16.82 38.72 -30.44
CA CYS A 354 17.11 39.23 -29.10
C CYS A 354 18.43 38.59 -28.65
N VAL A 355 19.52 39.36 -28.71
CA VAL A 355 20.75 39.00 -28.00
C VAL A 355 20.45 39.22 -26.53
N SER A 356 20.35 38.14 -25.75
CA SER A 356 20.35 38.23 -24.29
C SER A 356 21.58 39.04 -23.88
N ASN A 357 21.40 40.04 -23.02
CA ASN A 357 22.51 40.80 -22.45
C ASN A 357 23.46 39.83 -21.74
N GLY A 358 24.54 39.43 -22.41
CA GLY A 358 25.48 38.46 -21.89
C GLY A 358 26.65 38.18 -22.83
N GLY A 359 27.70 38.99 -22.71
CA GLY A 359 29.06 38.61 -23.16
C GLY A 359 29.56 39.38 -24.38
N GLY A 360 30.39 40.39 -24.11
CA GLY A 360 31.04 41.21 -25.13
C GLY A 360 31.98 40.44 -26.07
N GLY A 361 32.14 40.98 -27.27
CA GLY A 361 33.14 40.50 -28.22
C GLY A 361 33.02 41.16 -29.59
N GLY A 362 33.66 42.32 -29.74
CA GLY A 362 34.35 42.77 -30.96
C GLY A 362 33.56 42.88 -32.28
N GLY A 363 33.34 44.12 -32.72
CA GLY A 363 32.98 44.49 -34.09
C GLY A 363 32.38 45.90 -34.04
N GLY A 364 33.09 46.95 -34.41
CA GLY A 364 33.45 47.19 -35.80
C GLY A 364 32.36 48.06 -36.42
N ASP A 365 32.55 49.38 -36.33
CA ASP A 365 31.89 50.48 -37.02
C ASP A 365 30.57 50.18 -37.77
N CYS A 366 29.45 50.58 -37.17
CA CYS A 366 28.24 50.93 -37.92
C CYS A 366 28.04 52.45 -37.87
N GLU A 367 28.14 53.08 -39.05
CA GLU A 367 27.78 54.47 -39.34
C GLU A 367 26.25 54.72 -39.21
N PRO A 368 25.77 55.99 -39.24
CA PRO A 368 24.80 56.51 -38.29
C PRO A 368 23.36 56.19 -38.68
N ASN A 369 22.82 55.06 -38.23
CA ASN A 369 21.37 54.83 -38.09
C ASN A 369 21.01 53.66 -37.15
N CYS A 370 21.91 53.29 -36.23
CA CYS A 370 21.55 52.34 -35.18
C CYS A 370 20.60 53.01 -34.19
N LEU A 371 19.32 52.62 -34.25
CA LEU A 371 18.35 52.90 -33.20
C LEU A 371 18.92 52.39 -31.87
N ALA A 372 19.39 53.32 -31.06
CA ALA A 372 19.90 53.09 -29.72
C ALA A 372 18.72 52.98 -28.75
N GLU A 373 18.06 51.83 -28.72
CA GLU A 373 17.29 51.36 -27.58
C GLU A 373 16.98 49.87 -27.79
N PRO A 374 17.47 48.95 -26.93
CA PRO A 374 16.96 47.58 -26.95
C PRO A 374 15.51 47.65 -26.44
N LEU A 375 14.55 47.62 -27.37
CA LEU A 375 13.15 47.41 -27.04
C LEU A 375 13.06 46.14 -26.16
N PRO A 376 12.36 46.18 -25.01
CA PRO A 376 12.15 44.97 -24.21
C PRO A 376 11.49 43.93 -25.10
N CYS A 377 12.09 42.73 -25.17
CA CYS A 377 11.59 41.68 -26.03
C CYS A 377 10.13 41.42 -25.66
N PRO A 378 9.18 41.57 -26.61
CA PRO A 378 7.81 41.19 -26.35
C PRO A 378 7.78 39.69 -26.06
N VAL A 379 7.04 39.28 -25.03
CA VAL A 379 6.82 37.86 -24.71
C VAL A 379 5.90 37.30 -25.79
N VAL A 380 6.48 36.93 -26.93
CA VAL A 380 5.77 36.23 -28.01
C VAL A 380 5.89 34.74 -27.74
N PRO A 381 4.82 33.95 -27.92
CA PRO A 381 4.93 32.49 -27.86
C PRO A 381 6.05 31.98 -28.79
N GLU A 382 6.90 31.08 -28.28
CA GLU A 382 8.04 30.50 -28.99
C GLU A 382 7.62 29.83 -30.31
N PHE A 383 6.41 29.27 -30.38
CA PHE A 383 5.89 28.72 -31.64
C PHE A 383 5.73 29.77 -32.75
N CYS A 384 5.63 31.05 -32.43
CA CYS A 384 5.65 32.12 -33.44
C CYS A 384 7.03 32.27 -34.09
N TYR A 385 8.11 31.87 -33.40
CA TYR A 385 9.45 31.80 -33.99
C TYR A 385 9.57 30.60 -34.96
N TRP A 386 8.75 29.56 -34.78
CA TRP A 386 8.65 28.45 -35.76
C TRP A 386 8.05 28.91 -37.11
N CYS A 387 7.45 30.10 -37.14
CA CYS A 387 6.79 30.70 -38.30
C CYS A 387 7.64 31.72 -39.06
N SER A 388 8.95 31.84 -38.76
CA SER A 388 9.85 32.73 -39.52
C SER A 388 9.93 32.33 -41.01
N GLN A 389 10.10 33.30 -41.90
CA GLN A 389 10.09 33.08 -43.37
C GLN A 389 11.22 32.17 -43.89
N THR A 390 12.15 31.77 -43.03
CA THR A 390 13.23 30.84 -43.34
C THR A 390 13.10 29.58 -42.47
N ASN A 391 12.78 28.47 -43.13
CA ASN A 391 12.88 27.07 -42.71
C ASN A 391 11.61 26.39 -42.17
N GLY A 392 11.47 25.12 -42.57
CA GLY A 392 10.29 24.27 -42.40
C GLY A 392 9.95 23.85 -40.96
N ALA A 393 10.34 24.59 -39.93
CA ALA A 393 10.05 24.28 -38.52
C ALA A 393 8.54 24.15 -38.24
N ALA A 394 7.71 25.00 -38.85
CA ALA A 394 6.25 24.89 -38.77
C ALA A 394 5.68 23.64 -39.47
N GLN A 395 6.31 23.19 -40.56
CA GLN A 395 5.98 21.91 -41.18
C GLN A 395 6.41 20.74 -40.30
N TYR A 396 7.51 20.86 -39.55
CA TYR A 396 7.96 19.82 -38.64
C TYR A 396 7.03 19.66 -37.43
N ALA A 397 6.59 20.71 -36.74
CA ALA A 397 5.73 20.54 -35.54
C ALA A 397 4.34 19.96 -35.88
N GLY A 398 3.66 20.48 -36.92
CA GLY A 398 2.37 19.96 -37.36
C GLY A 398 2.45 18.56 -37.93
N ALA A 399 3.42 18.30 -38.83
CA ALA A 399 3.59 16.97 -39.44
C ALA A 399 4.13 15.92 -38.45
N TYR A 400 4.92 16.34 -37.45
CA TYR A 400 5.37 15.45 -36.36
C TYR A 400 4.19 15.00 -35.50
N VAL A 401 3.28 15.92 -35.16
CA VAL A 401 2.05 15.59 -34.45
C VAL A 401 1.12 14.73 -35.32
N ASP A 402 1.01 15.02 -36.63
CA ASP A 402 0.23 14.21 -37.59
C ASP A 402 0.76 12.79 -37.78
N GLY A 403 2.09 12.63 -37.68
CA GLY A 403 2.74 11.33 -37.69
C GLY A 403 2.46 10.49 -36.44
N GLY A 404 1.90 11.10 -35.39
CA GLY A 404 1.63 10.46 -34.11
C GLY A 404 2.92 10.19 -33.34
N PRO A 405 3.38 11.13 -32.48
CA PRO A 405 4.61 10.97 -31.72
C PRO A 405 4.64 9.61 -31.01
N SER A 406 5.75 8.89 -31.17
CA SER A 406 5.92 7.60 -30.52
C SER A 406 6.11 7.82 -29.03
N LEU A 407 5.27 7.18 -28.22
CA LEU A 407 5.36 7.22 -26.78
C LEU A 407 5.76 5.84 -26.27
N ALA A 408 6.70 5.79 -25.34
CA ALA A 408 7.15 4.56 -24.72
C ALA A 408 7.14 4.72 -23.21
N PHE A 409 6.56 3.75 -22.51
CA PHE A 409 6.64 3.63 -21.07
C PHE A 409 7.42 2.38 -20.73
N VAL A 410 8.38 2.50 -19.83
CA VAL A 410 8.82 1.34 -19.06
C VAL A 410 7.95 1.31 -17.83
N LEU A 411 7.07 0.32 -17.75
CA LEU A 411 6.45 0.00 -16.48
C LEU A 411 7.52 -0.70 -15.65
N ASN A 412 7.87 -0.11 -14.51
CA ASN A 412 8.65 -0.82 -13.53
C ASN A 412 7.86 -2.04 -13.05
N LYS A 413 8.52 -2.90 -12.30
CA LYS A 413 7.92 -4.13 -11.80
C LYS A 413 6.87 -3.88 -10.70
N SER A 414 6.60 -2.63 -10.34
CA SER A 414 5.47 -2.18 -9.50
C SER A 414 4.25 -1.71 -10.31
N GLY A 415 4.32 -1.72 -11.64
CA GLY A 415 3.28 -1.18 -12.52
C GLY A 415 3.28 0.35 -12.60
N GLU A 416 4.29 1.01 -12.03
CA GLU A 416 4.47 2.45 -12.12
C GLU A 416 5.31 2.82 -13.34
N ILE A 417 5.10 4.01 -13.88
CA ILE A 417 5.81 4.49 -15.07
C ILE A 417 7.17 5.02 -14.63
N GLU A 418 8.26 4.42 -15.13
CA GLU A 418 9.62 4.91 -14.91
C GLU A 418 9.88 6.21 -15.68
N PRO A 419 10.90 7.00 -15.28
CA PRO A 419 11.38 8.12 -16.09
C PRO A 419 11.64 7.70 -17.54
N PHE A 420 11.19 8.52 -18.49
CA PHE A 420 11.24 8.21 -19.91
C PHE A 420 11.73 9.43 -20.71
N GLU A 421 12.17 9.21 -21.95
CA GLU A 421 12.49 10.31 -22.86
C GLU A 421 11.20 10.90 -23.42
N SER A 422 10.97 12.19 -23.19
CA SER A 422 9.78 12.87 -23.71
C SER A 422 9.72 12.71 -25.23
N PRO A 423 8.55 12.34 -25.79
CA PRO A 423 8.41 12.21 -27.23
C PRO A 423 8.61 13.55 -27.96
N PHE A 424 8.47 14.70 -27.29
CA PHE A 424 8.53 16.01 -27.97
C PHE A 424 9.93 16.60 -28.04
N ASN A 425 10.71 16.53 -26.95
CA ASN A 425 12.04 17.14 -26.87
C ASN A 425 13.19 16.14 -26.64
N TYR A 426 12.90 14.83 -26.59
CA TYR A 426 13.88 13.75 -26.36
C TYR A 426 14.75 13.95 -25.11
N GLN A 427 14.26 14.70 -24.12
CA GLN A 427 14.89 14.87 -22.83
C GLN A 427 14.32 13.83 -21.85
N LEU A 428 15.18 13.30 -20.99
CA LEU A 428 14.73 12.44 -19.88
C LEU A 428 13.86 13.28 -18.93
N VAL A 429 12.62 12.87 -18.74
CA VAL A 429 11.67 13.53 -17.85
C VAL A 429 11.29 12.63 -16.69
N THR A 430 11.25 13.20 -15.49
CA THR A 430 10.64 12.58 -14.31
C THR A 430 9.25 13.20 -14.13
N PRO A 431 8.19 12.51 -14.57
CA PRO A 431 6.85 13.08 -14.52
C PRO A 431 6.31 13.14 -13.09
N ASP A 432 5.40 14.08 -12.84
CA ASP A 432 4.52 14.06 -11.67
C ASP A 432 3.30 13.16 -12.00
N ILE A 433 3.13 12.07 -11.25
CA ILE A 433 2.09 11.07 -11.50
C ILE A 433 1.16 10.95 -10.29
N GLN A 434 -0.13 11.06 -10.55
CA GLN A 434 -1.20 10.79 -9.58
C GLN A 434 -1.98 9.56 -10.02
N TYR A 435 -2.00 8.53 -9.18
CA TYR A 435 -2.75 7.29 -9.42
C TYR A 435 -4.11 7.31 -8.72
N GLY A 436 -5.15 6.87 -9.43
CA GLY A 436 -6.47 6.57 -8.90
C GLY A 436 -6.52 5.16 -8.29
N SER A 437 -7.48 4.94 -7.40
CA SER A 437 -7.69 3.64 -6.73
C SER A 437 -8.08 2.50 -7.69
N ASP A 438 -8.51 2.82 -8.90
CA ASP A 438 -8.89 1.88 -9.97
C ASP A 438 -7.76 1.59 -10.96
N GLY A 439 -6.55 2.08 -10.69
CA GLY A 439 -5.37 1.96 -11.56
C GLY A 439 -5.34 2.97 -12.72
N SER A 440 -6.27 3.93 -12.76
CA SER A 440 -6.13 5.09 -13.64
C SER A 440 -4.99 5.99 -13.16
N PHE A 441 -4.42 6.79 -14.06
CA PHE A 441 -3.39 7.78 -13.70
C PHE A 441 -3.59 9.09 -14.44
N THR A 442 -3.11 10.17 -13.82
CA THR A 442 -2.83 11.46 -14.47
C THR A 442 -1.36 11.75 -14.30
N MET A 443 -0.67 11.92 -15.43
CA MET A 443 0.75 12.18 -15.51
C MET A 443 0.96 13.55 -16.13
N THR A 444 1.76 14.39 -15.49
CA THR A 444 2.09 15.73 -15.99
C THR A 444 3.59 15.98 -15.94
N TRP A 445 4.14 16.54 -17.00
CA TRP A 445 5.50 17.08 -16.98
C TRP A 445 5.57 18.38 -17.75
N THR A 446 6.61 19.16 -17.47
CA THR A 446 6.85 20.45 -18.11
C THR A 446 8.15 20.39 -18.89
N GLU A 447 8.15 20.89 -20.11
CA GLU A 447 9.36 21.08 -20.91
C GLU A 447 9.83 22.53 -20.81
N ASN A 448 11.14 22.70 -20.82
CA ASN A 448 11.80 23.99 -20.71
C ASN A 448 12.39 24.45 -22.05
N ASP A 449 12.33 25.74 -22.30
CA ASP A 449 12.90 26.38 -23.49
C ASP A 449 14.44 26.37 -23.43
N ILE A 450 15.07 26.94 -24.46
CA ILE A 450 16.54 27.07 -24.53
C ILE A 450 17.15 27.88 -23.36
N ASN A 451 16.35 28.67 -22.64
CA ASN A 451 16.75 29.49 -21.49
C ASN A 451 16.36 28.83 -20.15
N GLN A 452 15.96 27.56 -20.17
CA GLN A 452 15.45 26.80 -19.03
C GLN A 452 14.17 27.36 -18.38
N GLN A 453 13.36 28.11 -19.14
CA GLN A 453 12.05 28.55 -18.68
C GLN A 453 10.98 27.53 -19.10
N PRO A 454 10.07 27.15 -18.20
CA PRO A 454 8.97 26.25 -18.53
C PRO A 454 8.06 26.91 -19.58
N TYR A 455 7.79 26.22 -20.69
CA TYR A 455 7.01 26.79 -21.79
C TYR A 455 5.90 25.85 -22.31
N ILE A 456 6.01 24.55 -22.06
CA ILE A 456 5.00 23.54 -22.40
C ILE A 456 4.70 22.69 -21.18
N THR A 457 3.42 22.41 -20.93
CA THR A 457 2.98 21.35 -20.03
C THR A 457 2.30 20.26 -20.83
N ILE A 458 2.76 19.02 -20.68
CA ILE A 458 2.10 17.85 -21.26
C ILE A 458 1.38 17.10 -20.15
N THR A 459 0.10 16.79 -20.37
CA THR A 459 -0.68 15.93 -19.48
C THR A 459 -1.12 14.69 -20.24
N ILE A 460 -0.86 13.51 -19.66
CA ILE A 460 -1.36 12.21 -20.11
C ILE A 460 -2.28 11.66 -19.04
N GLN A 461 -3.44 11.15 -19.43
CA GLN A 461 -4.39 10.50 -18.54
C GLN A 461 -4.80 9.17 -19.15
N GLY A 462 -5.04 8.16 -18.33
CA GLY A 462 -5.57 6.89 -18.81
C GLY A 462 -5.35 5.75 -17.84
N LYS A 463 -5.35 4.53 -18.39
CA LYS A 463 -5.09 3.30 -17.65
C LYS A 463 -4.07 2.48 -18.42
N VAL A 464 -3.13 1.91 -17.68
CA VAL A 464 -2.05 1.09 -18.23
C VAL A 464 -1.85 -0.13 -17.36
N ASP A 465 -1.58 -1.27 -17.98
CA ASP A 465 -1.15 -2.51 -17.36
C ASP A 465 -0.07 -3.19 -18.23
N GLN A 466 0.35 -4.40 -17.85
CA GLN A 466 1.39 -5.13 -18.57
C GLN A 466 0.98 -5.55 -20.00
N SER A 467 -0.31 -5.58 -20.32
CA SER A 467 -0.81 -5.92 -21.67
C SER A 467 -0.86 -4.71 -22.61
N GLY A 468 -0.91 -3.50 -22.05
CA GLY A 468 -1.00 -2.27 -22.81
C GLY A 468 -1.69 -1.16 -22.04
N GLY A 469 -2.18 -0.15 -22.75
CA GLY A 469 -2.91 0.94 -22.12
C GLY A 469 -3.63 1.82 -23.13
N THR A 470 -4.58 2.60 -22.62
CA THR A 470 -5.29 3.61 -23.41
C THR A 470 -5.60 4.83 -22.56
N GLY A 471 -5.78 5.96 -23.21
CA GLY A 471 -6.29 7.16 -22.57
C GLY A 471 -6.21 8.38 -23.45
N THR A 472 -6.15 9.54 -22.81
CA THR A 472 -6.11 10.85 -23.47
C THR A 472 -4.82 11.59 -23.15
N TRP A 473 -4.43 12.52 -24.01
CA TRP A 473 -3.30 13.40 -23.80
C TRP A 473 -3.63 14.82 -24.24
N ARG A 474 -2.93 15.79 -23.66
CA ARG A 474 -2.96 17.20 -24.08
C ARG A 474 -1.57 17.82 -23.98
N PHE A 475 -1.33 18.77 -24.87
CA PHE A 475 -0.14 19.58 -24.95
C PHE A 475 -0.56 21.05 -24.79
N ASP A 476 -0.23 21.62 -23.64
CA ASP A 476 -0.61 22.96 -23.23
C ASP A 476 0.59 23.90 -23.36
N TYR A 477 0.43 24.94 -24.18
CA TYR A 477 1.44 25.98 -24.34
C TYR A 477 1.18 27.12 -23.37
N MET A 478 2.20 27.54 -22.62
CA MET A 478 2.05 28.57 -21.58
C MET A 478 1.57 29.89 -22.20
N GLY A 479 0.46 30.43 -21.68
CA GLY A 479 -0.13 31.68 -22.16
C GLY A 479 -1.04 31.56 -23.39
N VAL A 480 -1.17 30.39 -24.00
CA VAL A 480 -2.08 30.13 -25.14
C VAL A 480 -3.13 29.05 -24.82
N GLY A 481 -2.76 28.03 -24.05
CA GLY A 481 -3.63 26.91 -23.70
C GLY A 481 -3.36 25.67 -24.57
N THR A 482 -4.33 24.76 -24.62
CA THR A 482 -4.17 23.45 -25.28
C THR A 482 -4.01 23.59 -26.79
N MET A 483 -2.81 23.34 -27.29
CA MET A 483 -2.53 23.37 -28.73
C MET A 483 -2.95 22.07 -29.42
N PHE A 484 -2.69 20.94 -28.78
CA PHE A 484 -3.00 19.61 -29.28
C PHE A 484 -3.59 18.76 -28.18
N SER A 485 -4.53 17.90 -28.54
CA SER A 485 -5.01 16.84 -27.66
C SER A 485 -5.50 15.66 -28.46
N GLY A 486 -5.55 14.50 -27.83
CA GLY A 486 -6.26 13.38 -28.40
C GLY A 486 -6.12 12.14 -27.55
N ASP A 487 -6.13 10.99 -28.22
CA ASP A 487 -6.10 9.69 -27.57
C ASP A 487 -4.72 9.05 -27.73
N TRP A 488 -4.38 8.13 -26.85
CA TRP A 488 -3.21 7.29 -26.99
C TRP A 488 -3.60 5.85 -26.75
N LYS A 489 -2.88 4.94 -27.41
CA LYS A 489 -2.98 3.51 -27.20
C LYS A 489 -1.58 2.92 -27.22
N MET A 490 -1.29 2.04 -26.27
CA MET A 490 -0.05 1.28 -26.18
C MET A 490 -0.33 -0.21 -26.10
N GLU A 491 0.63 -0.98 -26.57
CA GLU A 491 0.66 -2.44 -26.47
C GLU A 491 2.02 -2.86 -25.93
N SER A 492 2.10 -4.06 -25.34
CA SER A 492 3.37 -4.60 -24.89
C SER A 492 4.29 -4.86 -26.08
N SER A 493 5.53 -4.39 -25.98
CA SER A 493 6.53 -4.58 -27.02
C SER A 493 7.49 -5.67 -26.57
N THR A 494 7.43 -6.83 -27.21
CA THR A 494 8.53 -7.79 -27.20
C THR A 494 9.65 -7.21 -28.05
N TYR A 495 10.75 -6.79 -27.44
CA TYR A 495 12.00 -6.65 -28.19
C TYR A 495 12.66 -7.99 -28.39
#